data_AF-A0A3P3XHZ8-F1
#
_entry.id   AF-A0A3P3XHZ8-F1
#
_cell.length_a   1.000
_cell.length_b   1.000
_cell.length_c   1.000
_cell.angle_alpha   90.00
_cell.angle_beta   90.00
_cell.angle_gamma   90.00
#
_symmetry.space_group_name_H-M   'P 1'
#
loop_
_entity.id
_entity.type
_entity.pdbx_description
1 polymer ?
#
loop_
_entity_poly.entity_id
_entity_poly.type
_entity_poly.pdbx_seq_one_letter_code
_entity_poly.pdbx_strand_id
1 'polypeptide(L)'
;MFTRERKLELLAGIVWDYDTDPETLLAVLEGRQEKAGGVDKSAIYRRLLRALPWQNIVGLIGADEAIAMLTTENIAHLWPRELKEHYERLRKILRGEPVSPSEWDSPNACARLRQRTFSHRWYRAQ
;
A
#
# COMPACT_ATOMS: atom_id res chain seq x y z
N MET A 1 -13.04 4.28 11.98
CA MET A 1 -11.80 4.86 12.55
C MET A 1 -11.33 3.91 13.64
N PHE A 2 -10.05 3.50 13.68
CA PHE A 2 -9.60 2.54 14.72
C PHE A 2 -9.59 3.17 16.11
N THR A 3 -9.82 2.35 17.14
CA THR A 3 -9.62 2.75 18.54
C THR A 3 -8.15 3.02 18.82
N ARG A 4 -7.87 3.90 19.79
CA ARG A 4 -6.48 4.28 20.16
C ARG A 4 -5.64 3.05 20.50
N GLU A 5 -6.19 2.12 21.27
CA GLU A 5 -5.57 0.85 21.64
C GLU A 5 -5.14 0.05 20.42
N ARG A 6 -6.04 -0.09 19.43
CA ARG A 6 -5.75 -0.83 18.21
C ARG A 6 -4.66 -0.18 17.37
N LYS A 7 -4.58 1.16 17.36
CA LYS A 7 -3.49 1.88 16.70
C LYS A 7 -2.14 1.56 17.35
N LEU A 8 -2.10 1.55 18.68
CA LEU A 8 -0.88 1.25 19.44
C LEU A 8 -0.43 -0.20 19.23
N GLU A 9 -1.35 -1.17 19.23
CA GLU A 9 -1.03 -2.58 18.92
C GLU A 9 -0.40 -2.73 17.54
N LEU A 10 -0.98 -2.08 16.52
CA LEU A 10 -0.46 -2.13 15.16
C LEU A 10 0.94 -1.49 15.08
N LEU A 11 1.17 -0.37 15.76
CA LEU A 11 2.47 0.30 15.78
C LEU A 11 3.53 -0.51 16.52
N ALA A 12 3.16 -1.15 17.64
CA ALA A 12 4.06 -2.01 18.42
C ALA A 12 4.57 -3.20 17.60
N GLY A 13 3.74 -3.78 16.72
CA GLY A 13 4.15 -4.87 15.84
C GLY A 13 5.10 -4.46 14.71
N ILE A 14 5.23 -3.17 14.40
CA ILE A 14 5.98 -2.66 13.24
C ILE A 14 7.34 -2.10 13.67
N VAL A 15 7.39 -1.44 14.82
CA VAL A 15 8.61 -0.83 15.35
C VAL A 15 9.16 -1.70 16.46
N TRP A 16 9.92 -2.71 16.06
CA TRP A 16 10.65 -3.62 16.96
C TRP A 16 12.09 -3.15 17.26
N ASP A 17 12.59 -2.16 16.50
CA ASP A 17 14.03 -1.87 16.36
C ASP A 17 14.45 -0.52 16.94
N TYR A 18 13.53 0.21 17.57
CA TYR A 18 13.87 1.45 18.26
C TYR A 18 13.29 1.41 19.67
N ASP A 19 14.09 1.89 20.62
CA ASP A 19 13.72 2.22 22.00
C ASP A 19 12.70 3.40 22.04
N THR A 20 11.77 3.42 21.09
CA THR A 20 10.82 4.49 20.81
C THR A 20 9.43 3.98 21.14
N ASP A 21 8.83 4.63 22.12
CA ASP A 21 7.51 4.31 22.60
C ASP A 21 6.44 4.45 21.48
N PRO A 22 5.52 3.47 21.31
CA PRO A 22 4.44 3.52 20.32
C PRO A 22 3.56 4.78 20.39
N GLU A 23 3.41 5.43 21.55
CA GLU A 23 2.67 6.68 21.64
C GLU A 23 3.44 7.85 21.00
N THR A 24 4.76 7.85 21.09
CA THR A 24 5.61 8.85 20.45
C THR A 24 5.51 8.75 18.92
N LEU A 25 5.45 7.53 18.38
CA LEU A 25 5.21 7.30 16.96
C LEU A 25 3.83 7.78 16.52
N LEU A 26 2.80 7.49 17.31
CA LEU A 26 1.46 7.99 17.04
C LEU A 26 1.41 9.52 17.06
N ALA A 27 2.12 10.16 18.00
CA ALA A 27 2.20 11.61 18.10
C ALA A 27 2.87 12.25 16.85
N VAL A 28 3.89 11.61 16.28
CA VAL A 28 4.51 12.07 15.03
C VAL A 28 3.59 11.88 13.83
N LEU A 29 2.90 10.74 13.76
CA LEU A 29 1.93 10.49 12.70
C LEU A 29 0.79 11.51 12.73
N GLU A 30 0.27 11.83 13.91
CA GLU A 30 -0.79 12.82 14.12
C GLU A 30 -0.28 14.29 14.03
N GLY A 31 1.03 14.49 13.76
CA GLY A 31 1.63 15.82 13.60
C GLY A 31 1.77 16.62 14.89
N ARG A 32 1.58 15.99 16.07
CA ARG A 32 1.83 16.61 17.37
C ARG A 32 3.32 16.73 17.70
N GLN A 33 4.16 15.94 17.03
CA GLN A 33 5.62 16.02 17.11
C GLN A 33 6.23 15.95 15.70
N GLU A 34 7.30 16.70 15.46
CA GLU A 34 7.99 16.66 14.16
C GLU A 34 8.84 15.39 13.99
N LYS A 35 9.38 14.84 15.09
CA LYS A 35 10.32 13.71 15.07
C LYS A 35 10.15 12.79 16.27
N ALA A 36 10.29 11.49 16.04
CA ALA A 36 10.44 10.47 17.08
C ALA A 36 11.84 9.87 16.97
N GLY A 37 12.71 10.15 17.94
CA GLY A 37 14.07 9.55 17.97
C GLY A 37 14.91 9.80 16.71
N GLY A 38 14.71 10.92 16.00
CA GLY A 38 15.40 11.24 14.75
C GLY A 38 14.77 10.67 13.48
N VAL A 39 13.64 9.96 13.59
CA VAL A 39 12.89 9.42 12.45
C VAL A 39 11.80 10.39 12.02
N ASP A 40 11.83 10.80 10.75
CA ASP A 40 10.81 11.66 10.16
C ASP A 40 9.52 10.91 9.86
N LYS A 41 8.40 11.64 9.81
CA LYS A 41 7.07 11.13 9.45
C LYS A 41 7.07 10.31 8.15
N SER A 42 7.82 10.74 7.13
CA SER A 42 7.97 10.02 5.86
C SER A 42 8.66 8.66 6.03
N ALA A 43 9.65 8.56 6.91
CA ALA A 43 10.34 7.30 7.18
C ALA A 43 9.43 6.30 7.91
N ILE A 44 8.62 6.78 8.86
CA ILE A 44 7.58 5.96 9.51
C ILE A 44 6.58 5.47 8.48
N TYR A 45 6.06 6.37 7.62
CA TYR A 45 5.10 6.02 6.60
C TYR A 45 5.62 4.97 5.60
N ARG A 46 6.88 5.07 5.17
CA ARG A 46 7.52 4.04 4.33
C ARG A 46 7.57 2.67 5.01
N ARG A 47 7.76 2.62 6.33
CA ARG A 47 7.69 1.36 7.10
C ARG A 47 6.27 0.83 7.16
N LEU A 48 5.27 1.70 7.38
CA LEU A 48 3.85 1.32 7.37
C LEU A 48 3.47 0.69 6.01
N LEU A 49 3.86 1.30 4.89
CA LEU A 49 3.61 0.77 3.54
C LEU A 49 4.18 -0.64 3.31
N ARG A 50 5.28 -0.96 3.99
CA ARG A 50 5.94 -2.27 3.89
C ARG A 50 5.33 -3.31 4.82
N ALA A 51 4.99 -2.91 6.03
CA ALA A 51 4.59 -3.83 7.09
C ALA A 51 3.08 -4.06 7.17
N LEU A 52 2.27 -3.10 6.71
CA LEU A 52 0.82 -3.13 6.84
C LEU A 52 0.09 -3.15 5.49
N PRO A 53 -1.07 -3.82 5.44
CA PRO A 53 -2.04 -3.64 4.38
C PRO A 53 -2.53 -2.18 4.30
N TRP A 54 -2.85 -1.70 3.09
CA TRP A 54 -3.31 -0.33 2.83
C TRP A 54 -4.48 0.12 3.73
N GLN A 55 -5.47 -0.74 3.95
CA GLN A 55 -6.62 -0.45 4.81
C GLN A 55 -6.23 -0.14 6.25
N ASN A 56 -5.17 -0.78 6.76
CA ASN A 56 -4.69 -0.52 8.11
C ASN A 56 -3.99 0.85 8.19
N ILE A 57 -3.28 1.22 7.12
CA ILE A 57 -2.65 2.54 6.99
C ILE A 57 -3.73 3.63 6.97
N VAL A 58 -4.75 3.46 6.13
CA VAL A 58 -5.90 4.38 6.07
C VAL A 58 -6.60 4.49 7.41
N GLY A 59 -6.77 3.39 8.15
CA GLY A 59 -7.38 3.43 9.47
C GLY A 59 -6.51 4.08 10.57
N LEU A 60 -5.18 4.10 10.40
CA LEU A 60 -4.23 4.69 11.33
C LEU A 60 -4.16 6.22 11.21
N ILE A 61 -3.92 6.72 9.99
CA ILE A 61 -3.66 8.14 9.71
C ILE A 61 -4.82 8.85 9.01
N GLY A 62 -5.82 8.11 8.53
CA GLY A 62 -6.92 8.67 7.74
C GLY A 62 -6.67 8.57 6.24
N ALA A 63 -7.75 8.57 5.46
CA ALA A 63 -7.69 8.39 4.01
C ALA A 63 -6.99 9.55 3.31
N ASP A 64 -7.36 10.79 3.64
CA ASP A 64 -6.82 11.99 2.97
C ASP A 64 -5.32 12.12 3.20
N GLU A 65 -4.88 11.91 4.44
CA GLU A 65 -3.46 11.98 4.80
C GLU A 65 -2.66 10.83 4.18
N ALA A 66 -3.24 9.61 4.16
CA ALA A 66 -2.60 8.48 3.48
C ALA A 66 -2.41 8.74 1.98
N ILE A 67 -3.38 9.36 1.32
CA ILE A 67 -3.29 9.73 -0.10
C ILE A 67 -2.27 10.85 -0.33
N ALA A 68 -2.25 11.86 0.55
CA ALA A 68 -1.31 12.96 0.47
C ALA A 68 0.14 12.50 0.63
N MET A 69 0.40 11.57 1.56
CA MET A 69 1.72 11.01 1.82
C MET A 69 2.19 10.00 0.77
N LEU A 70 1.29 9.51 -0.09
CA LEU A 70 1.59 8.57 -1.18
C LEU A 70 2.25 9.29 -2.37
N THR A 71 3.44 9.83 -2.12
CA THR A 71 4.28 10.55 -3.08
C THR A 71 5.23 9.60 -3.81
N THR A 72 5.68 10.00 -5.00
CA THR A 72 6.65 9.24 -5.81
C THR A 72 7.95 9.00 -5.04
N GLU A 73 8.39 9.97 -4.24
CA GLU A 73 9.58 9.86 -3.38
C GLU A 73 9.42 8.73 -2.34
N ASN A 74 8.28 8.69 -1.65
CA ASN A 74 8.03 7.64 -0.65
C ASN A 74 7.93 6.25 -1.29
N ILE A 75 7.36 6.15 -2.50
CA ILE A 75 7.25 4.89 -3.24
C ILE A 75 8.62 4.44 -3.77
N ALA A 76 9.48 5.35 -4.22
CA ALA A 76 10.80 5.02 -4.78
C ALA A 76 11.70 4.28 -3.78
N HIS A 77 11.52 4.49 -2.48
CA HIS A 77 12.28 3.85 -1.40
C HIS A 77 11.70 2.50 -0.93
N LEU A 78 10.57 2.05 -1.49
CA LEU A 78 9.98 0.78 -1.12
C LEU A 78 10.78 -0.39 -1.71
N TRP A 79 10.81 -1.53 -1.02
CA TRP A 79 11.37 -2.76 -1.56
C TRP A 79 10.53 -3.91 -1.01
N PRO A 80 10.18 -4.93 -1.81
CA PRO A 80 10.68 -5.23 -3.17
C PRO A 80 9.99 -4.47 -4.32
N ARG A 81 10.41 -4.68 -5.58
CA ARG A 81 9.93 -3.94 -6.76
C ARG A 81 8.43 -4.09 -6.99
N GLU A 82 7.89 -5.26 -6.70
CA GLU A 82 6.46 -5.57 -6.81
C GLU A 82 5.63 -4.66 -5.91
N LEU A 83 6.16 -4.34 -4.72
CA LEU A 83 5.52 -3.42 -3.78
C LEU A 83 5.49 -1.99 -4.36
N LYS A 84 6.57 -1.57 -5.03
CA LYS A 84 6.60 -0.26 -5.72
C LYS A 84 5.51 -0.21 -6.79
N GLU A 85 5.47 -1.20 -7.68
CA GLU A 85 4.51 -1.26 -8.79
C GLU A 85 3.06 -1.33 -8.28
N HIS A 86 2.82 -1.99 -7.15
CA HIS A 86 1.51 -2.00 -6.49
C HIS A 86 1.11 -0.59 -6.04
N TYR A 87 1.96 0.10 -5.27
CA TYR A 87 1.63 1.42 -4.74
C TYR A 87 1.66 2.53 -5.80
N GLU A 88 2.45 2.41 -6.86
CA GLU A 88 2.37 3.31 -8.02
C GLU A 88 1.03 3.20 -8.74
N ARG A 89 0.53 1.98 -8.94
CA ARG A 89 -0.82 1.76 -9.50
C ARG A 89 -1.88 2.35 -8.59
N LEU A 90 -1.80 2.07 -7.29
CA LEU A 90 -2.74 2.59 -6.30
C LEU A 90 -2.73 4.13 -6.27
N ARG A 91 -1.56 4.76 -6.33
CA ARG A 91 -1.42 6.21 -6.46
C ARG A 91 -2.11 6.75 -7.71
N LYS A 92 -1.91 6.11 -8.87
CA LYS A 92 -2.55 6.52 -10.13
C LYS A 92 -4.07 6.42 -10.05
N ILE A 93 -4.59 5.30 -9.53
CA ILE A 93 -6.03 5.08 -9.34
C ILE A 93 -6.64 6.18 -8.47
N LEU A 94 -6.03 6.46 -7.31
CA LEU A 94 -6.55 7.43 -6.36
C LEU A 94 -6.50 8.88 -6.88
N ARG A 95 -5.61 9.17 -7.83
CA ARG A 95 -5.49 10.48 -8.49
C ARG A 95 -6.27 10.59 -9.80
N GLY A 96 -6.92 9.51 -10.25
CA GLY A 96 -7.59 9.46 -11.55
C GLY A 96 -6.64 9.49 -12.75
N GLU A 97 -5.36 9.17 -12.54
CA GLU A 97 -4.36 9.08 -13.61
C GLU A 97 -4.57 7.78 -14.42
N PRO A 98 -4.27 7.77 -15.73
CA PRO A 98 -4.36 6.57 -16.55
C PRO A 98 -3.39 5.50 -16.05
N VAL A 99 -3.92 4.33 -15.74
CA VAL A 99 -3.16 3.14 -15.34
C VAL A 99 -2.94 2.27 -16.56
N SER A 100 -1.78 1.62 -16.68
CA SER A 100 -1.60 0.58 -17.68
C SER A 100 -2.66 -0.51 -17.45
N PRO A 101 -3.24 -1.10 -18.52
CA PRO A 101 -4.16 -2.21 -18.38
C PRO A 101 -3.53 -3.26 -17.47
N SER A 102 -4.29 -3.80 -16.52
CA SER A 102 -3.82 -4.96 -15.79
C SER A 102 -3.52 -6.07 -16.81
N GLU A 103 -2.67 -7.05 -16.48
CA GLU A 103 -2.45 -8.16 -17.42
C GLU A 103 -3.77 -8.79 -17.86
N TRP A 104 -4.80 -8.78 -17.00
CA TRP A 104 -6.16 -9.25 -17.28
C TRP A 104 -6.87 -8.45 -18.39
N ASP A 105 -6.65 -7.14 -18.44
CA ASP A 105 -7.27 -6.21 -19.39
C ASP A 105 -6.47 -6.08 -20.70
N SER A 106 -5.33 -6.78 -20.82
CA SER A 106 -4.59 -6.79 -22.08
C SER A 106 -5.36 -7.57 -23.16
N PRO A 107 -5.40 -7.09 -24.41
CA PRO A 107 -6.00 -7.82 -25.52
C PRO A 107 -5.46 -9.25 -25.64
N ASN A 108 -4.17 -9.43 -25.34
CA ASN A 108 -3.47 -10.71 -25.38
C ASN A 108 -3.89 -11.67 -24.25
N ALA A 109 -4.16 -11.19 -23.04
CA ALA A 109 -4.63 -12.08 -21.96
C ALA A 109 -6.06 -12.55 -22.17
N CYS A 110 -6.95 -11.66 -22.61
CA CYS A 110 -8.30 -12.04 -23.03
C CYS A 110 -8.27 -13.06 -24.19
N ALA A 111 -7.36 -12.88 -25.15
CA ALA A 111 -7.15 -13.84 -26.24
C ALA A 111 -6.65 -15.22 -25.72
N ARG A 112 -5.67 -15.26 -24.81
CA ARG A 112 -5.19 -16.51 -24.19
C ARG A 112 -6.29 -17.25 -23.43
N LEU A 113 -7.11 -16.53 -22.68
CA LEU A 113 -8.23 -17.12 -21.93
C LEU A 113 -9.27 -17.71 -22.88
N ARG A 114 -9.65 -16.97 -23.94
CA ARG A 114 -10.55 -17.49 -24.98
C ARG A 114 -10.01 -18.77 -25.62
N GLN A 115 -8.72 -18.80 -25.94
CA GLN A 115 -8.09 -19.99 -26.53
C GLN A 115 -8.11 -21.19 -25.58
N ARG A 116 -7.88 -21.02 -24.27
CA ARG A 116 -7.91 -22.13 -23.31
C ARG A 116 -9.31 -22.63 -22.98
N THR A 117 -10.28 -21.73 -22.79
CA THR A 117 -11.62 -22.13 -22.34
C THR A 117 -12.53 -22.60 -23.47
N PHE A 118 -12.34 -22.08 -24.69
CA PHE A 118 -13.19 -22.44 -25.83
C PHE A 118 -12.56 -23.47 -26.79
N SER A 119 -11.24 -23.70 -26.79
CA SER A 119 -10.66 -24.68 -27.72
C SER A 119 -11.13 -26.12 -27.48
N HIS A 120 -11.31 -26.55 -26.23
CA HIS A 120 -11.68 -27.95 -25.94
C HIS A 120 -13.18 -28.23 -25.87
N ARG A 121 -14.04 -27.20 -25.95
CA ARG A 121 -15.49 -27.38 -25.88
C ARG A 121 -16.12 -27.79 -27.22
N TRP A 122 -15.57 -27.30 -28.34
CA TRP A 122 -16.12 -27.54 -29.67
C TRP A 122 -15.68 -28.86 -30.31
N TYR A 123 -14.63 -29.52 -29.80
CA TYR A 123 -14.12 -30.79 -30.33
C TYR A 123 -14.79 -32.04 -29.71
N ARG A 124 -15.80 -31.90 -28.85
CA ARG A 124 -16.53 -33.05 -28.24
C ARG A 124 -17.84 -33.40 -28.94
N ALA A 125 -18.13 -32.83 -30.11
CA ALA A 125 -19.38 -33.03 -30.84
C ALA A 125 -19.19 -33.74 -32.21
N GLN A 126 -18.30 -34.74 -32.27
CA GLN A 126 -18.21 -35.69 -33.38
C GLN A 126 -18.32 -37.12 -32.87
#